data_AF-A0A447JFQ8-F1
#
_entry.id   AF-A0A447JFQ8-F1
#
_cell.length_a   1.000
_cell.length_b   1.000
_cell.length_c   1.000
_cell.angle_alpha   90.00
_cell.angle_beta   90.00
_cell.angle_gamma   90.00
#
_symmetry.space_group_name_H-M   'P 1'
#
loop_
_entity.id
_entity.type
_entity.pdbx_description
1 polymer ?
#
loop_
_entity_poly.entity_id
_entity_poly.type
_entity_poly.pdbx_seq_one_letter_code
_entity_poly.pdbx_strand_id
1 'polypeptide(L)'
;MSALNKKSFLTWLKEGGIYVVLLVLLAIIIFQDPTFLSLLNLSNILTQSSVRIIIALGVAGLIVTQGTDLSAGRQVGLAAVVAATLLQSMENANKVFPEMATMPIALVILIVCAIGAVIGLVNGIIIAYLNVTPFITTLGTMIIVLWNQLPLL
;
A
#
# COMPACT_ATOMS: atom_id res chain seq x y z
N MET A 1 -8.19 -7.97 48.44
CA MET A 1 -6.88 -8.03 47.75
C MET A 1 -6.73 -9.41 47.13
N SER A 2 -6.34 -9.46 45.85
CA SER A 2 -6.00 -10.64 45.02
C SER A 2 -7.07 -11.73 44.78
N ALA A 3 -7.91 -11.52 43.77
CA ALA A 3 -8.35 -12.63 42.91
C ALA A 3 -7.44 -12.64 41.68
N LEU A 4 -6.22 -13.15 41.82
CA LEU A 4 -5.32 -13.37 40.69
C LEU A 4 -5.89 -14.56 39.89
N ASN A 5 -6.65 -14.20 38.86
CA ASN A 5 -7.24 -15.11 37.89
C ASN A 5 -6.12 -15.94 37.26
N LYS A 6 -6.06 -17.22 37.61
CA LYS A 6 -5.18 -18.22 37.04
C LYS A 6 -5.67 -18.56 35.62
N LYS A 7 -5.64 -17.59 34.70
CA LYS A 7 -5.85 -17.86 33.27
C LYS A 7 -4.82 -18.92 32.89
N SER A 8 -5.29 -20.10 32.51
CA SER A 8 -4.43 -21.21 32.10
C SER A 8 -3.55 -20.73 30.95
N PHE A 9 -2.27 -21.10 30.95
CA PHE A 9 -1.30 -20.77 29.89
C PHE A 9 -1.86 -21.07 28.49
N LEU A 10 -2.66 -22.13 28.38
CA LEU A 10 -3.41 -22.52 27.17
C LEU A 10 -4.46 -21.49 26.72
N THR A 11 -5.10 -20.76 27.64
CA THR A 11 -6.06 -19.71 27.32
C THR A 11 -5.35 -18.47 26.79
N TRP A 12 -4.21 -18.11 27.37
CA TRP A 12 -3.38 -17.00 26.86
C TRP A 12 -2.79 -17.34 25.47
N LEU A 13 -2.38 -18.58 25.26
CA LEU A 13 -1.88 -19.07 23.96
C LEU A 13 -2.97 -19.07 22.87
N LYS A 14 -4.22 -19.37 23.24
CA LYS A 14 -5.37 -19.33 22.32
C LYS A 14 -5.85 -17.90 22.03
N GLU A 15 -5.92 -17.04 23.05
CA GLU A 15 -6.27 -15.62 22.90
C GLU A 15 -5.20 -14.85 22.09
N GLY A 16 -3.93 -15.21 22.23
CA GLY A 16 -2.79 -14.65 21.49
C GLY A 16 -2.29 -15.50 20.31
N GLY A 17 -3.12 -16.40 19.79
CA GLY A 17 -2.68 -17.44 18.83
C GLY A 17 -1.94 -16.90 17.62
N ILE A 18 -2.33 -15.72 17.11
CA ILE A 18 -1.64 -15.09 15.98
C ILE A 18 -0.20 -14.66 16.29
N TYR A 19 0.06 -14.19 17.51
CA TYR A 19 1.42 -13.83 17.96
C TYR A 19 2.28 -15.08 18.15
N VAL A 20 1.68 -16.16 18.65
CA VAL A 20 2.36 -17.45 18.80
C VAL A 20 2.74 -18.03 17.44
N VAL A 21 1.80 -18.03 16.49
CA VAL A 21 2.06 -18.45 15.10
C VAL A 21 3.13 -17.58 14.46
N LEU A 22 3.09 -16.26 14.64
CA LEU A 22 4.11 -15.34 14.14
C LEU A 22 5.50 -15.69 14.67
N LEU A 23 5.65 -15.89 15.99
CA LEU A 23 6.94 -16.23 16.60
C LEU A 23 7.50 -17.57 16.12
N VAL A 24 6.64 -18.60 15.98
CA VAL A 24 7.05 -19.90 15.46
C VAL A 24 7.50 -19.78 14.00
N LEU A 25 6.75 -19.06 13.17
CA LEU A 25 7.12 -18.81 11.78
C LEU A 25 8.46 -18.07 11.70
N LEU A 26 8.65 -17.04 12.52
CA LEU A 26 9.88 -16.26 12.57
C LEU A 26 11.08 -17.15 12.93
N ALA A 27 10.93 -18.03 13.93
CA ALA A 27 11.98 -18.95 14.34
C ALA A 27 12.38 -19.93 13.21
N ILE A 28 11.39 -20.46 12.48
CA ILE A 28 11.64 -21.35 11.33
C ILE A 28 12.38 -20.61 10.22
N ILE A 29 11.95 -19.39 9.90
CA ILE A 29 12.58 -18.58 8.85
C ILE A 29 14.02 -18.22 9.21
N ILE A 30 14.28 -17.79 10.44
CA ILE A 30 15.63 -17.46 10.92
C ILE A 30 16.55 -18.68 10.88
N PHE A 31 16.02 -19.86 11.19
CA PHE A 31 16.79 -21.10 11.15
C PHE A 31 17.14 -21.52 9.71
N GLN A 32 16.22 -21.30 8.75
CA GLN A 32 16.48 -21.61 7.33
C GLN A 32 17.37 -20.56 6.67
N ASP A 33 17.18 -19.28 6.99
CA ASP A 33 17.94 -18.17 6.41
C ASP A 33 18.27 -17.10 7.48
N PRO A 34 19.48 -17.14 8.06
CA PRO A 34 19.93 -16.15 9.03
C PRO A 34 20.02 -14.72 8.46
N THR A 35 20.11 -14.56 7.14
CA THR A 35 20.16 -13.23 6.50
C THR A 35 18.83 -12.49 6.57
N PHE A 36 17.74 -13.18 6.92
CA PHE A 36 16.43 -12.59 7.19
C PHE A 36 16.49 -11.48 8.25
N LEU A 37 17.33 -11.63 9.29
CA LEU A 37 17.52 -10.62 10.35
C LEU A 37 18.48 -9.48 9.98
N SER A 38 19.00 -9.46 8.74
CA SER A 38 19.88 -8.37 8.32
C SER A 38 19.16 -7.02 8.39
N LEU A 39 19.92 -5.97 8.73
CA LEU A 39 19.38 -4.60 8.79
C LEU A 39 18.76 -4.17 7.46
N LEU A 40 19.32 -4.65 6.33
CA LEU A 40 18.79 -4.37 5.00
C LEU A 40 17.40 -4.98 4.79
N ASN A 41 17.22 -6.26 5.13
CA ASN A 41 15.91 -6.91 5.03
C ASN A 41 14.89 -6.27 5.98
N LEU A 42 15.31 -5.96 7.21
CA LEU A 42 14.45 -5.28 8.16
C LEU A 42 14.03 -3.89 7.66
N SER A 43 14.96 -3.08 7.16
CA SER A 43 14.68 -1.78 6.56
C SER A 43 13.74 -1.87 5.35
N ASN A 44 13.89 -2.89 4.51
CA ASN A 44 13.01 -3.12 3.36
C ASN A 44 11.57 -3.46 3.81
N ILE A 45 11.42 -4.36 4.80
CA ILE A 45 10.12 -4.73 5.37
C ILE A 45 9.44 -3.51 6.01
N LEU A 46 10.20 -2.73 6.79
CA LEU A 46 9.69 -1.52 7.43
C LEU A 46 9.24 -0.50 6.38
N THR A 47 10.05 -0.26 5.34
CA THR A 47 9.71 0.69 4.26
C THR A 47 8.44 0.26 3.52
N GLN A 48 8.29 -1.03 3.19
CA GLN A 48 7.08 -1.53 2.54
C GLN A 48 5.84 -1.41 3.46
N SER A 49 6.02 -1.59 4.76
CA SER A 49 4.95 -1.45 5.76
C SER A 49 4.55 0.00 5.98
N SER A 50 5.52 0.93 6.00
CA SER A 50 5.28 2.37 6.15
C SER A 50 4.33 2.91 5.08
N VAL A 51 4.52 2.51 3.82
CA VAL A 51 3.63 2.92 2.72
C VAL A 51 2.18 2.50 2.99
N ARG A 52 1.95 1.27 3.45
CA ARG A 52 0.61 0.76 3.78
C ARG A 52 -0.06 1.54 4.91
N ILE A 53 0.72 1.91 5.94
CA ILE A 53 0.21 2.69 7.08
C ILE A 53 -0.22 4.09 6.64
N ILE A 54 0.59 4.77 5.82
CA ILE A 54 0.26 6.11 5.31
C ILE A 54 -1.04 6.08 4.49
N ILE A 55 -1.22 5.07 3.63
CA ILE A 55 -2.45 4.90 2.86
C ILE A 55 -3.64 4.63 3.79
N ALA A 56 -3.47 3.75 4.77
CA ALA A 56 -4.54 3.42 5.72
C ALA A 56 -5.01 4.65 6.50
N LEU A 57 -4.10 5.56 6.88
CA LEU A 57 -4.44 6.83 7.51
C LEU A 57 -5.25 7.73 6.58
N GLY A 58 -4.92 7.76 5.28
CA GLY A 58 -5.71 8.49 4.28
C GLY A 58 -7.12 7.92 4.12
N VAL A 59 -7.25 6.60 3.98
CA VAL A 59 -8.54 5.91 3.82
C VAL A 59 -9.39 6.01 5.10
N ALA A 60 -8.79 6.10 6.28
CA ALA A 60 -9.52 6.28 7.53
C ALA A 60 -10.43 7.53 7.51
N GLY A 61 -10.00 8.63 6.89
CA GLY A 61 -10.83 9.83 6.72
C GLY A 61 -12.09 9.55 5.87
N LEU A 62 -11.98 8.70 4.85
CA LEU A 62 -13.11 8.31 4.01
C LEU A 62 -14.09 7.44 4.77
N ILE A 63 -13.61 6.53 5.62
CA ILE A 63 -14.46 5.69 6.48
C ILE A 63 -15.27 6.55 7.45
N VAL A 64 -14.70 7.61 8.00
CA VAL A 64 -15.43 8.56 8.87
C VAL A 64 -16.58 9.22 8.12
N THR A 65 -16.42 9.51 6.83
CA THR A 65 -17.48 10.01 5.95
C THR A 65 -18.45 8.93 5.43
N GLN A 66 -18.42 7.72 6.01
CA GLN A 66 -19.18 6.54 5.57
C GLN A 66 -18.86 6.09 4.14
N GLY A 67 -17.71 6.51 3.60
CA GLY A 67 -17.18 6.09 2.32
C GLY A 67 -16.21 4.92 2.44
N THR A 68 -15.80 4.41 1.29
CA THR A 68 -14.75 3.39 1.15
C THR A 68 -13.87 3.72 -0.04
N ASP A 69 -12.61 3.31 0.00
CA ASP A 69 -11.68 3.44 -1.13
C ASP A 69 -10.93 2.13 -1.37
N LEU A 70 -11.35 1.44 -2.43
CA LEU A 70 -10.67 0.25 -2.94
C LEU A 70 -9.60 0.57 -3.96
N SER A 71 -9.60 1.80 -4.51
CA SER A 71 -8.71 2.22 -5.59
C SER A 71 -7.30 2.59 -5.10
N ALA A 72 -7.15 2.96 -3.82
CA ALA A 72 -5.90 3.42 -3.23
C ALA A 72 -4.70 2.48 -3.49
N GLY A 73 -4.90 1.16 -3.44
CA GLY A 73 -3.85 0.19 -3.72
C GLY A 73 -3.35 0.23 -5.17
N ARG A 74 -4.25 0.46 -6.14
CA ARG A 74 -3.89 0.58 -7.56
C ARG A 74 -3.30 1.95 -7.89
N GLN A 75 -3.79 3.01 -7.25
CA GLN A 75 -3.21 4.35 -7.38
C GLN A 75 -1.75 4.39 -6.94
N VAL A 76 -1.39 3.67 -5.86
CA VAL A 76 0.00 3.57 -5.40
C VAL A 76 0.88 2.81 -6.41
N GLY A 77 0.33 1.76 -7.04
CA GLY A 77 1.00 1.07 -8.15
C GLY A 77 1.25 2.00 -9.34
N LEU A 78 0.24 2.77 -9.75
CA LEU A 78 0.39 3.79 -10.81
C LEU A 78 1.44 4.83 -10.43
N ALA A 79 1.37 5.37 -9.21
CA ALA A 79 2.33 6.34 -8.69
C ALA A 79 3.77 5.81 -8.72
N ALA A 80 3.97 4.54 -8.35
CA ALA A 80 5.27 3.89 -8.41
C ALA A 80 5.79 3.76 -9.84
N VAL A 81 4.95 3.35 -10.80
CA VAL A 81 5.34 3.24 -12.22
C VAL A 81 5.68 4.62 -12.79
N VAL A 82 4.86 5.65 -12.52
CA VAL A 82 5.10 7.02 -12.98
C VAL A 82 6.39 7.57 -12.37
N ALA A 83 6.59 7.43 -11.06
CA ALA A 83 7.81 7.88 -10.37
C ALA A 83 9.06 7.18 -10.92
N ALA A 84 9.02 5.85 -11.06
CA ALA A 84 10.12 5.06 -11.63
C ALA A 84 10.44 5.47 -13.07
N THR A 85 9.42 5.80 -13.86
CA THR A 85 9.56 6.26 -15.24
C THR A 85 10.15 7.68 -15.32
N LEU A 86 9.81 8.58 -14.40
CA LEU A 86 10.34 9.95 -14.40
C LEU A 86 11.74 10.06 -13.76
N LEU A 87 12.12 9.11 -12.90
CA LEU A 87 13.43 9.06 -12.22
C LEU A 87 14.39 8.03 -12.85
N GLN A 88 14.23 7.73 -14.15
CA GLN A 88 15.09 6.78 -14.85
C GLN A 88 16.55 7.24 -14.86
N SER A 89 17.47 6.33 -14.55
CA SER A 89 18.91 6.58 -14.64
C SER A 89 19.34 6.79 -16.10
N MET A 90 20.31 7.70 -16.31
CA MET A 90 20.91 7.98 -17.61
C MET A 90 21.60 6.76 -18.23
N GLU A 91 22.04 5.80 -17.42
CA GLU A 91 22.76 4.58 -17.85
C GLU A 91 21.84 3.39 -18.14
N ASN A 92 20.54 3.53 -17.91
CA ASN A 92 19.62 2.40 -18.08
C ASN A 92 19.40 2.10 -19.57
N ALA A 93 19.53 0.83 -19.98
CA ALA A 93 19.38 0.42 -21.39
C ALA A 93 17.91 0.42 -21.87
N ASN A 94 16.97 0.17 -20.95
CA ASN A 94 15.54 0.10 -21.23
C ASN A 94 14.82 1.40 -20.84
N LYS A 95 15.25 2.54 -21.40
CA LYS A 95 14.59 3.82 -21.13
C LYS A 95 13.23 3.86 -21.81
N VAL A 96 12.18 4.13 -21.03
CA VAL A 96 10.84 4.43 -21.56
C VAL A 96 10.85 5.74 -22.35
N PHE A 97 11.66 6.72 -21.92
CA PHE A 97 11.82 8.01 -22.60
C PHE A 97 13.32 8.28 -22.84
N PRO A 98 13.85 7.95 -24.03
CA PRO A 98 15.29 8.01 -24.31
C PRO A 98 15.90 9.41 -24.23
N GLU A 99 15.13 10.45 -24.58
CA GLU A 99 15.59 11.85 -24.64
C GLU A 99 15.31 12.66 -23.37
N MET A 100 14.77 12.04 -22.31
CA MET A 100 14.37 12.76 -21.11
C MET A 100 15.60 13.05 -20.22
N ALA A 101 15.87 14.33 -19.96
CA ALA A 101 16.89 14.75 -19.01
C ALA A 101 16.48 14.43 -17.57
N THR A 102 17.46 14.34 -16.66
CA THR A 102 17.21 14.12 -15.22
C THR A 102 16.29 15.20 -14.66
N MET A 103 15.08 14.82 -14.25
CA MET A 103 14.16 15.74 -13.60
C MET A 103 14.49 15.90 -12.11
N PRO A 104 14.30 17.09 -11.52
CA PRO A 104 14.42 17.27 -10.08
C PRO A 104 13.43 16.37 -9.32
N ILE A 105 13.90 15.70 -8.27
CA ILE A 105 13.07 14.79 -7.46
C ILE A 105 11.81 15.48 -6.92
N ALA A 106 11.92 16.75 -6.51
CA ALA A 106 10.79 17.54 -6.02
C ALA A 106 9.68 17.72 -7.09
N LEU A 107 10.06 17.86 -8.36
CA LEU A 107 9.11 18.00 -9.46
C LEU A 107 8.36 16.69 -9.71
N VAL A 108 9.07 15.56 -9.67
CA VAL A 108 8.46 14.23 -9.83
C VAL A 108 7.45 13.96 -8.72
N ILE A 109 7.79 14.27 -7.47
CA ILE A 109 6.86 14.12 -6.35
C ILE A 109 5.59 14.95 -6.58
N LEU A 110 5.73 16.20 -7.03
CA LEU A 110 4.59 17.07 -7.30
C LEU A 110 3.71 16.53 -8.43
N ILE A 111 4.30 16.02 -9.51
CA ILE A 111 3.56 15.41 -10.63
C ILE A 111 2.79 14.18 -10.15
N VAL A 112 3.43 13.28 -9.40
CA VAL A 112 2.79 12.06 -8.90
C VAL A 112 1.65 12.39 -7.93
N CYS A 113 1.85 13.35 -7.03
CA CYS A 113 0.80 13.86 -6.14
C CYS A 113 -0.36 14.49 -6.93
N ALA A 114 -0.07 15.27 -7.98
CA ALA A 114 -1.11 15.87 -8.82
C ALA A 114 -1.95 14.81 -9.54
N ILE A 115 -1.33 13.76 -10.07
CA ILE A 115 -2.05 12.64 -10.71
C ILE A 115 -2.98 11.95 -9.71
N GLY A 116 -2.48 11.64 -8.51
CA GLY A 116 -3.30 11.05 -7.44
C GLY A 116 -4.46 11.96 -7.01
N ALA A 117 -4.20 13.27 -6.89
CA ALA A 117 -5.22 14.25 -6.54
C ALA A 117 -6.32 14.36 -7.60
N VAL A 118 -5.97 14.29 -8.89
CA VAL A 118 -6.96 14.28 -9.98
C VAL A 118 -7.86 13.05 -9.89
N ILE A 119 -7.29 11.86 -9.67
CA ILE A 119 -8.08 10.62 -9.53
C ILE A 119 -9.00 10.70 -8.30
N GLY A 120 -8.48 11.18 -7.16
CA GLY A 120 -9.27 11.40 -5.95
C GLY A 120 -10.41 12.41 -6.15
N LEU A 121 -10.14 13.50 -6.89
CA LEU A 121 -11.13 14.52 -7.24
C LEU A 121 -12.23 13.96 -8.15
N VAL A 122 -11.87 13.16 -9.16
CA VAL A 122 -12.85 12.47 -10.01
C VAL A 122 -13.74 11.54 -9.18
N ASN A 123 -13.16 10.74 -8.28
CA ASN A 123 -13.93 9.90 -7.36
C ASN A 123 -14.88 10.74 -6.50
N GLY A 124 -14.40 11.84 -5.93
CA GLY A 124 -15.19 12.75 -5.10
C GLY A 124 -16.33 13.41 -5.85
N ILE A 125 -16.10 13.88 -7.08
CA ILE A 125 -17.14 14.48 -7.93
C ILE A 125 -18.22 13.47 -8.27
N ILE A 126 -17.85 12.24 -8.62
CA ILE A 126 -18.83 11.21 -8.96
C ILE A 126 -19.71 10.89 -7.75
N ILE A 127 -19.13 10.78 -6.56
CA ILE A 127 -19.90 10.51 -5.34
C ILE A 127 -20.81 11.71 -5.01
N ALA A 128 -20.28 12.94 -5.07
CA ALA A 128 -21.00 14.14 -4.65
C ALA A 128 -22.12 14.57 -5.61
N TYR A 129 -21.91 14.48 -6.93
CA TYR A 129 -22.86 14.97 -7.93
C TYR A 129 -23.71 13.86 -8.56
N LEU A 130 -23.14 12.67 -8.81
CA LEU A 130 -23.87 11.56 -9.43
C LEU A 130 -24.57 10.66 -8.40
N ASN A 131 -24.38 10.91 -7.09
CA ASN A 131 -24.99 10.14 -6.00
C ASN A 131 -24.75 8.62 -6.09
N VAL A 132 -23.60 8.23 -6.66
CA VAL A 132 -23.18 6.84 -6.74
C VAL A 132 -22.53 6.42 -5.43
N THR A 133 -22.78 5.18 -4.98
CA THR A 133 -22.16 4.67 -3.75
C THR A 133 -20.63 4.64 -3.88
N PRO A 134 -19.87 5.06 -2.84
CA PRO A 134 -18.40 5.15 -2.90
C PRO A 134 -17.70 3.85 -3.29
N PHE A 135 -18.28 2.71 -2.90
CA PHE A 135 -17.78 1.39 -3.26
C PHE A 135 -17.72 1.18 -4.78
N ILE A 136 -18.81 1.50 -5.50
CA ILE A 136 -18.90 1.29 -6.95
C ILE A 136 -17.96 2.24 -7.69
N THR A 137 -17.94 3.51 -7.28
CA THR A 137 -17.07 4.54 -7.88
C THR A 137 -15.60 4.15 -7.77
N THR A 138 -15.15 3.74 -6.58
CA THR A 138 -13.74 3.39 -6.34
C THR A 138 -13.35 2.04 -6.96
N LEU A 139 -14.27 1.08 -7.07
CA LEU A 139 -14.04 -0.12 -7.89
C LEU A 139 -13.89 0.21 -9.37
N GLY A 140 -14.72 1.12 -9.90
CA GLY A 140 -14.65 1.57 -11.28
C GLY A 140 -13.32 2.25 -11.59
N THR A 141 -12.89 3.18 -10.74
CA THR A 141 -11.59 3.85 -10.93
C THR A 141 -10.40 2.93 -10.72
N MET A 142 -10.50 1.95 -9.82
CA MET A 142 -9.51 0.88 -9.68
C MET A 142 -9.29 0.12 -11.00
N ILE A 143 -10.37 -0.22 -11.72
CA ILE A 143 -10.32 -0.92 -13.02
C ILE A 143 -9.72 -0.01 -14.09
N ILE A 144 -10.14 1.26 -14.14
CA ILE A 144 -9.66 2.22 -15.13
C ILE A 144 -8.16 2.49 -14.98
N VAL A 145 -7.67 2.66 -13.75
CA VAL A 145 -6.26 2.99 -13.47
C VAL A 145 -5.30 1.87 -13.88
N LEU A 146 -5.72 0.61 -13.76
CA LEU A 146 -4.86 -0.53 -14.07
C LEU A 146 -5.04 -1.06 -15.50
N TRP A 147 -6.18 -0.77 -16.15
CA TRP A 147 -6.58 -1.17 -17.51
C TRP A 147 -5.92 -2.45 -18.05
N ASN A 148 -5.94 -3.58 -17.33
CA ASN A 148 -5.77 -4.94 -17.89
C ASN A 148 -5.99 -6.11 -16.88
N GLN A 149 -7.21 -6.34 -16.39
CA GLN A 149 -7.54 -7.59 -15.66
C GLN A 149 -8.81 -8.32 -16.14
N LEU A 150 -9.37 -7.94 -17.29
CA LEU A 150 -10.19 -8.83 -18.12
C LEU A 150 -9.47 -8.90 -19.48
N PRO A 151 -8.63 -9.91 -19.79
CA PRO A 151 -8.97 -11.33 -19.72
C PRO A 151 -7.76 -12.24 -19.43
N LEU A 152 -7.50 -12.62 -18.18
CA LEU A 152 -6.79 -13.88 -17.85
C LEU A 152 -7.31 -14.36 -16.49
N LEU A 153 -8.31 -15.24 -16.58
CA LEU A 153 -8.55 -16.28 -15.59
C LEU A 153 -7.26 -17.10 -15.39
#